data_AF-A0A7I7XZE4-F1
#
_entry.id   AF-A0A7I7XZE4-F1
#
_cell.length_a   1.000
_cell.length_b   1.000
_cell.length_c   1.000
_cell.angle_alpha   90.00
_cell.angle_beta   90.00
_cell.angle_gamma   90.00
#
_symmetry.space_group_name_H-M   'P 1'
#
loop_
_entity.id
_entity.type
_entity.pdbx_description
1 polymer ?
#
loop_
_entity_poly.entity_id
_entity_poly.type
_entity_poly.pdbx_seq_one_letter_code
_entity_poly.pdbx_strand_id
1 'polypeptide(L)'
;MSDDARRRRRAKQARRDARRIRAQQEEAFEEVPEETPLIDEVRHALATDHPLDLLALVGVLLEATTQDPLAFANPDAPESVNIDDLITGFIGVQIPETTALLGVLVELLDDAALATRCREELAAREDAPPEWVTRLPEVEIRRVTRMTHVLGEGDEVVIGARLADGAELTCAVHVDHTWSSQVSDAFILPVSIDEMVAVAQEHNTDPDTTFVEMDPADARAWVEYGIEQAEKIMVLKRSDTWPACRPLLRWLLHHMPEGGQRYQPPRLSGGQAAELFDEFFSGHATKFADQDHRELLEDIAFDTGTGDPLRWSAGRIEEVLNRPTDTDSGVSTQCLLDLPDLLRAFVPFAHARSGIRDELTAEALAVLDEPSP
;
A
#
# COMPACT_ATOMS: atom_id res chain seq x y z
N MET A 1 -29.21 -10.19 -4.00
CA MET A 1 -27.78 -10.43 -3.69
C MET A 1 -27.16 -9.05 -3.62
N SER A 2 -26.73 -8.61 -2.43
CA SER A 2 -26.46 -7.19 -2.17
C SER A 2 -25.21 -6.68 -2.89
N ASP A 3 -25.23 -5.41 -3.26
CA ASP A 3 -24.19 -4.73 -4.02
C ASP A 3 -22.91 -4.47 -3.18
N ASP A 4 -22.95 -4.61 -1.85
CA ASP A 4 -21.76 -4.68 -1.00
C ASP A 4 -20.86 -5.89 -1.35
N ALA A 5 -21.48 -7.04 -1.65
CA ALA A 5 -20.75 -8.19 -2.20
C ALA A 5 -20.15 -7.90 -3.57
N ARG A 6 -20.68 -6.93 -4.33
CA ARG A 6 -20.20 -6.53 -5.66
C ARG A 6 -19.08 -5.49 -5.58
N ARG A 7 -19.09 -4.63 -4.56
CA ARG A 7 -18.10 -3.58 -4.32
C ARG A 7 -16.86 -4.07 -3.60
N ARG A 8 -17.04 -4.91 -2.57
CA ARG A 8 -15.96 -5.79 -2.09
C ARG A 8 -15.45 -6.66 -3.21
N ARG A 9 -16.30 -7.14 -4.12
CA ARG A 9 -15.84 -7.87 -5.33
C ARG A 9 -15.02 -7.02 -6.26
N ARG A 10 -15.24 -5.71 -6.44
CA ARG A 10 -14.49 -4.85 -7.40
C ARG A 10 -13.12 -4.43 -6.88
N ALA A 11 -13.01 -4.01 -5.63
CA ALA A 11 -11.70 -3.83 -4.98
C ALA A 11 -10.95 -5.18 -4.85
N LYS A 12 -11.69 -6.26 -4.57
CA LYS A 12 -11.18 -7.64 -4.67
C LYS A 12 -11.00 -8.12 -6.11
N GLN A 13 -11.54 -7.44 -7.13
CA GLN A 13 -11.42 -7.79 -8.56
C GLN A 13 -10.13 -7.17 -9.06
N ALA A 14 -9.87 -5.88 -8.80
CA ALA A 14 -8.58 -5.26 -9.04
C ALA A 14 -7.44 -6.00 -8.30
N ARG A 15 -7.64 -6.34 -7.02
CA ARG A 15 -6.70 -7.21 -6.28
C ARG A 15 -6.67 -8.65 -6.81
N ARG A 16 -7.76 -9.20 -7.34
CA ARG A 16 -7.79 -10.54 -7.98
C ARG A 16 -7.16 -10.54 -9.35
N ASP A 17 -7.18 -9.42 -10.07
CA ASP A 17 -6.64 -9.28 -11.40
C ASP A 17 -5.13 -9.07 -11.27
N ALA A 18 -4.67 -8.26 -10.31
CA ALA A 18 -3.27 -8.24 -9.85
C ALA A 18 -2.82 -9.62 -9.33
N ARG A 19 -3.63 -10.29 -8.48
CA ARG A 19 -3.38 -11.69 -8.06
C ARG A 19 -3.56 -12.71 -9.17
N ARG A 20 -4.22 -12.43 -10.30
CA ARG A 20 -4.37 -13.35 -11.43
C ARG A 20 -3.20 -13.22 -12.39
N ILE A 21 -2.71 -12.01 -12.60
CA ILE A 21 -1.43 -11.75 -13.24
C ILE A 21 -0.34 -12.49 -12.46
N ARG A 22 -0.35 -12.33 -11.13
CA ARG A 22 0.50 -13.11 -10.23
C ARG A 22 0.21 -14.61 -10.31
N ALA A 23 -1.04 -15.08 -10.19
CA ALA A 23 -1.37 -16.51 -10.24
C ALA A 23 -1.04 -17.17 -11.60
N GLN A 24 -1.06 -16.44 -12.70
CA GLN A 24 -0.61 -16.93 -14.02
C GLN A 24 0.92 -17.03 -14.09
N GLN A 25 1.64 -16.20 -13.35
CA GLN A 25 3.10 -16.28 -13.18
C GLN A 25 3.49 -17.27 -12.06
N GLU A 26 2.67 -17.42 -11.03
CA GLU A 26 2.80 -18.41 -9.95
C GLU A 26 2.40 -19.80 -10.45
N GLU A 27 1.44 -19.99 -11.35
CA GLU A 27 1.19 -21.29 -12.01
C GLU A 27 2.39 -21.72 -12.88
N ALA A 28 3.29 -20.80 -13.23
CA ALA A 28 4.59 -21.10 -13.82
C ALA A 28 5.70 -21.37 -12.76
N PHE A 29 5.47 -21.03 -11.50
CA PHE A 29 6.37 -21.15 -10.34
C PHE A 29 5.92 -22.22 -9.30
N GLU A 30 4.65 -22.64 -9.30
CA GLU A 30 3.97 -23.55 -8.35
C GLU A 30 4.22 -25.02 -8.73
N GLU A 31 5.48 -25.43 -8.76
CA GLU A 31 5.85 -26.84 -8.56
C GLU A 31 7.08 -26.94 -7.64
N VAL A 32 6.96 -26.52 -6.37
CA VAL A 32 7.92 -26.94 -5.33
C VAL A 32 7.19 -27.28 -4.02
N PRO A 33 7.09 -28.57 -3.63
CA PRO A 33 6.56 -29.01 -2.33
C PRO A 33 7.66 -29.30 -1.28
N GLU A 34 7.26 -29.29 0.00
CA GLU A 34 8.01 -29.59 1.25
C GLU A 34 9.03 -28.55 1.75
N GLU A 35 9.17 -28.43 3.09
CA GLU A 35 10.13 -27.56 3.80
C GLU A 35 11.54 -27.78 3.25
N THR A 36 11.90 -26.98 2.26
CA THR A 36 13.17 -27.04 1.58
C THR A 36 14.19 -26.28 2.45
N PRO A 37 15.38 -26.83 2.71
CA PRO A 37 16.40 -26.10 3.45
C PRO A 37 16.70 -24.76 2.78
N LEU A 38 16.85 -23.67 3.55
CA LEU A 38 17.12 -22.32 3.03
C LEU A 38 18.23 -22.28 1.96
N ILE A 39 19.29 -23.07 2.14
CA ILE A 39 20.40 -23.12 1.17
C ILE A 39 19.96 -23.67 -0.19
N ASP A 40 19.02 -24.61 -0.23
CA ASP A 40 18.48 -25.16 -1.47
C ASP A 40 17.57 -24.13 -2.16
N GLU A 41 16.82 -23.32 -1.40
CA GLU A 41 16.05 -22.17 -1.92
C GLU A 41 16.98 -21.11 -2.53
N VAL A 42 18.07 -20.76 -1.83
CA VAL A 42 19.08 -19.82 -2.35
C VAL A 42 19.72 -20.37 -3.62
N ARG A 43 20.06 -21.67 -3.64
CA ARG A 43 20.62 -22.30 -4.84
C ARG A 43 19.64 -22.26 -6.00
N HIS A 44 18.35 -22.47 -5.74
CA HIS A 44 17.31 -22.36 -6.75
C HIS A 44 17.21 -20.92 -7.29
N ALA A 45 17.13 -19.92 -6.41
CA ALA A 45 17.09 -18.51 -6.76
C ALA A 45 18.34 -18.02 -7.51
N LEU A 46 19.52 -18.59 -7.22
CA LEU A 46 20.74 -18.33 -7.97
C LEU A 46 20.77 -18.99 -9.35
N ALA A 47 19.96 -20.03 -9.55
CA ALA A 47 19.86 -20.76 -10.81
C ALA A 47 18.77 -20.21 -11.73
N THR A 48 17.89 -19.32 -11.25
CA THR A 48 16.90 -18.66 -12.09
C THR A 48 17.55 -17.57 -12.94
N ASP A 49 16.93 -17.26 -14.08
CA ASP A 49 17.45 -16.26 -15.03
C ASP A 49 17.28 -14.81 -14.54
N HIS A 50 16.60 -14.60 -13.40
CA HIS A 50 16.23 -13.26 -12.93
C HIS A 50 16.66 -13.01 -11.46
N PRO A 51 17.37 -11.91 -11.15
CA PRO A 51 17.84 -11.59 -9.79
C PRO A 51 16.76 -11.44 -8.71
N LEU A 52 15.50 -11.23 -9.10
CA LEU A 52 14.39 -10.95 -8.18
C LEU A 52 14.18 -12.06 -7.14
N ASP A 53 14.34 -13.34 -7.50
CA ASP A 53 14.03 -14.43 -6.57
C ASP A 53 14.94 -14.38 -5.33
N LEU A 54 16.23 -14.10 -5.54
CA LEU A 54 17.17 -13.95 -4.43
C LEU A 54 16.91 -12.67 -3.63
N LEU A 55 16.61 -11.56 -4.32
CA LEU A 55 16.29 -10.27 -3.67
C LEU A 55 15.03 -10.39 -2.80
N ALA A 56 13.98 -11.05 -3.30
CA ALA A 56 12.74 -11.29 -2.59
C ALA A 56 12.95 -12.22 -1.38
N LEU A 57 13.72 -13.30 -1.55
CA LEU A 57 14.07 -14.21 -0.45
C LEU A 57 14.80 -13.47 0.68
N VAL A 58 15.80 -12.65 0.36
CA VAL A 58 16.52 -11.84 1.37
C VAL A 58 15.61 -10.80 2.02
N GLY A 59 14.70 -10.18 1.25
CA GLY A 59 13.69 -9.26 1.78
C GLY A 59 12.79 -9.93 2.82
N VAL A 60 12.30 -11.14 2.53
CA VAL A 60 11.51 -11.95 3.47
C VAL A 60 12.31 -12.27 4.74
N LEU A 61 13.57 -12.68 4.60
CA LEU A 61 14.45 -12.98 5.76
C LEU A 61 14.64 -11.74 6.64
N LEU A 62 14.88 -10.57 6.04
CA LEU A 62 15.04 -9.31 6.77
C LEU A 62 13.76 -8.90 7.49
N GLU A 63 12.61 -8.96 6.82
CA GLU A 63 11.33 -8.65 7.47
C GLU A 63 11.02 -9.63 8.61
N ALA A 64 11.33 -10.92 8.45
CA ALA A 64 11.16 -11.93 9.51
C ALA A 64 12.03 -11.68 10.75
N THR A 65 13.14 -10.95 10.59
CA THR A 65 14.01 -10.54 11.71
C THR A 65 13.58 -9.24 12.37
N THR A 66 12.61 -8.54 11.78
CA THR A 66 12.04 -7.31 12.34
C THR A 66 11.11 -7.67 13.48
N GLN A 67 11.26 -7.02 14.64
CA GLN A 67 10.40 -7.28 15.79
C GLN A 67 8.94 -6.98 15.45
N ASP A 68 8.05 -7.95 15.66
CA ASP A 68 6.61 -7.73 15.55
C ASP A 68 6.19 -6.71 16.63
N PRO A 69 5.67 -5.52 16.26
CA PRO A 69 5.23 -4.52 17.23
C PRO A 69 4.15 -5.07 18.16
N LEU A 70 3.43 -6.12 17.76
CA LEU A 70 2.37 -6.78 18.53
C LEU A 70 2.81 -8.08 19.21
N ALA A 71 4.10 -8.40 19.25
CA ALA A 71 4.61 -9.55 20.00
C ALA A 71 4.15 -9.54 21.47
N PHE A 72 3.92 -8.36 22.06
CA PHE A 72 3.37 -8.22 23.42
C PHE A 72 1.93 -8.78 23.55
N ALA A 73 1.16 -8.82 22.47
CA ALA A 73 -0.22 -9.28 22.46
C ALA A 73 -0.34 -10.79 22.21
N ASN A 74 0.74 -11.45 21.79
CA ASN A 74 0.81 -12.89 21.60
C ASN A 74 2.04 -13.49 22.31
N PRO A 75 1.93 -13.85 23.59
CA PRO A 75 3.04 -14.41 24.36
C PRO A 75 3.50 -15.80 23.90
N ASP A 76 2.71 -16.48 23.05
CA ASP A 76 3.06 -17.78 22.45
C ASP A 76 3.69 -17.64 21.05
N ALA A 77 3.94 -16.41 20.58
CA ALA A 77 4.63 -16.19 19.31
C ALA A 77 6.07 -16.73 19.39
N PRO A 78 6.56 -17.43 18.35
CA PRO A 78 7.95 -17.88 18.30
C PRO A 78 8.89 -16.67 18.41
N GLU A 79 10.00 -16.82 19.13
CA GLU A 79 11.02 -15.77 19.24
C GLU A 79 11.49 -15.36 17.83
N SER A 80 11.46 -14.06 17.55
CA SER A 80 11.98 -13.52 16.29
C SER A 80 13.46 -13.82 16.20
N VAL A 81 13.91 -14.42 15.09
CA VAL A 81 15.33 -14.62 14.83
C VAL A 81 15.99 -13.25 14.72
N ASN A 82 17.02 -13.02 15.54
CA ASN A 82 17.77 -11.77 15.47
C ASN A 82 18.60 -11.74 14.17
N ILE A 83 18.56 -10.61 13.46
CA ILE A 83 19.36 -10.39 12.25
C ILE A 83 20.86 -10.61 12.49
N ASP A 84 21.35 -10.28 13.69
CA ASP A 84 22.76 -10.47 14.06
C ASP A 84 23.13 -11.96 14.12
N ASP A 85 22.23 -12.81 14.62
CA ASP A 85 22.40 -14.25 14.69
C ASP A 85 22.35 -14.88 13.28
N LEU A 86 21.45 -14.39 12.42
CA LEU A 86 21.34 -14.81 11.02
C LEU A 86 22.65 -14.52 10.25
N ILE A 87 23.15 -13.28 10.35
CA ILE A 87 24.43 -12.87 9.73
C ILE A 87 25.59 -13.69 10.31
N THR A 88 25.61 -13.93 11.62
CA THR A 88 26.62 -14.79 12.25
C THR A 88 26.60 -16.21 11.69
N GLY A 89 25.42 -16.78 11.47
CA GLY A 89 25.24 -18.08 10.83
C GLY A 89 25.80 -18.11 9.41
N PHE A 90 25.49 -17.10 8.59
CA PHE A 90 26.00 -17.01 7.21
C PHE A 90 27.51 -16.83 7.15
N ILE A 91 28.11 -16.05 8.06
CA ILE A 91 29.56 -15.90 8.19
C ILE A 91 30.21 -17.25 8.54
N GLY A 92 29.62 -18.02 9.45
CA GLY A 92 30.16 -19.30 9.91
C GLY A 92 30.17 -20.43 8.87
N VAL A 93 29.41 -20.30 7.78
CA VAL A 93 29.34 -21.28 6.70
C VAL A 93 29.81 -20.63 5.41
N GLN A 94 31.00 -20.98 4.92
CA GLN A 94 31.58 -20.41 3.70
C GLN A 94 31.27 -21.29 2.49
N ILE A 95 30.15 -20.99 1.83
CA ILE A 95 29.71 -21.61 0.58
C ILE A 95 29.18 -20.52 -0.36
N PRO A 96 29.12 -20.76 -1.69
CA PRO A 96 28.65 -19.76 -2.65
C PRO A 96 27.28 -19.15 -2.32
N GLU A 97 26.37 -19.95 -1.78
CA GLU A 97 25.02 -19.52 -1.40
C GLU A 97 25.05 -18.48 -0.26
N THR A 98 25.84 -18.68 0.79
CA THR A 98 25.95 -17.70 1.88
C THR A 98 26.77 -16.48 1.46
N THR A 99 27.69 -16.62 0.49
CA THR A 99 28.42 -15.48 -0.10
C THR A 99 27.47 -14.59 -0.89
N ALA A 100 26.56 -15.18 -1.68
CA ALA A 100 25.53 -14.43 -2.40
C ALA A 100 24.56 -13.73 -1.42
N LEU A 101 24.10 -14.43 -0.37
CA LEU A 101 23.26 -13.85 0.67
C LEU A 101 23.92 -12.63 1.34
N LEU A 102 25.19 -12.76 1.77
CA LEU A 102 25.92 -11.64 2.35
C LEU A 102 26.06 -10.47 1.37
N GLY A 103 26.30 -10.75 0.09
CA GLY A 103 26.38 -9.74 -0.96
C GLY A 103 25.09 -8.93 -1.12
N VAL A 104 23.94 -9.59 -1.12
CA VAL A 104 22.63 -8.92 -1.17
C VAL A 104 22.33 -8.17 0.14
N LEU A 105 22.67 -8.76 1.29
CA LEU A 105 22.46 -8.13 2.59
C LEU A 105 23.22 -6.81 2.73
N VAL A 106 24.41 -6.67 2.14
CA VAL A 106 25.15 -5.39 2.14
C VAL A 106 24.30 -4.23 1.62
N GLU A 107 23.44 -4.50 0.65
CA GLU A 107 22.62 -3.49 -0.04
C GLU A 107 21.26 -3.26 0.62
N LEU A 108 20.64 -4.33 1.16
CA LEU A 108 19.29 -4.26 1.72
C LEU A 108 19.25 -3.91 3.22
N LEU A 109 20.40 -3.94 3.92
CA LEU A 109 20.47 -3.62 5.35
C LEU A 109 20.45 -2.11 5.60
N ASP A 110 19.53 -1.68 6.47
CA ASP A 110 19.51 -0.30 7.00
C ASP A 110 20.63 -0.05 8.03
N ASP A 111 21.14 -1.09 8.70
CA ASP A 111 22.20 -0.98 9.72
C ASP A 111 23.60 -0.98 9.07
N ALA A 112 24.23 0.20 9.07
CA ALA A 112 25.56 0.39 8.49
C ALA A 112 26.68 -0.44 9.16
N ALA A 113 26.55 -0.80 10.44
CA ALA A 113 27.52 -1.64 11.13
C ALA A 113 27.40 -3.10 10.68
N LEU A 114 26.16 -3.61 10.58
CA LEU A 114 25.90 -4.94 10.02
C LEU A 114 26.32 -5.04 8.55
N ALA A 115 25.99 -4.03 7.73
CA ALA A 115 26.43 -3.96 6.34
C ALA A 115 27.96 -3.93 6.21
N THR A 116 28.66 -3.21 7.11
CA THR A 116 30.13 -3.19 7.16
C THR A 116 30.69 -4.57 7.49
N ARG A 117 30.13 -5.26 8.48
CA ARG A 117 30.53 -6.62 8.85
C ARG A 117 30.35 -7.61 7.69
N CYS A 118 29.24 -7.53 6.94
CA CYS A 118 29.04 -8.34 5.74
C CYS A 118 30.10 -8.03 4.66
N ARG A 119 30.42 -6.75 4.42
CA ARG A 119 31.48 -6.34 3.46
C ARG A 119 32.87 -6.86 3.87
N GLU A 120 33.21 -6.79 5.15
CA GLU A 120 34.49 -7.29 5.66
C GLU A 120 34.61 -8.81 5.49
N GLU A 121 33.56 -9.57 5.79
CA GLU A 121 33.54 -11.02 5.55
C GLU A 121 33.68 -11.32 4.04
N LEU A 122 32.91 -10.66 3.18
CA LEU A 122 32.99 -10.87 1.72
C LEU A 122 34.40 -10.63 1.18
N ALA A 123 35.12 -9.64 1.70
CA ALA A 123 36.49 -9.35 1.29
C ALA A 123 37.50 -10.44 1.76
N ALA A 124 37.14 -11.24 2.76
CA ALA A 124 37.98 -12.32 3.30
C ALA A 124 37.69 -13.69 2.67
N ARG A 125 36.57 -13.85 1.94
CA ARG A 125 36.19 -15.11 1.29
C ARG A 125 37.02 -15.40 0.05
N GLU A 126 37.23 -16.69 -0.23
CA GLU A 126 37.92 -17.14 -1.44
C GLU A 126 37.01 -17.08 -2.67
N ASP A 127 35.70 -17.31 -2.47
CA ASP A 127 34.67 -17.19 -3.49
C ASP A 127 34.09 -15.76 -3.54
N ALA A 128 33.58 -15.38 -4.71
CA ALA A 128 32.97 -14.07 -4.95
C ALA A 128 31.47 -14.22 -5.19
N PRO A 129 30.64 -13.25 -4.77
CA PRO A 129 29.23 -13.23 -5.13
C PRO A 129 29.08 -13.07 -6.66
N PRO A 130 27.91 -13.44 -7.22
CA PRO A 130 27.60 -13.20 -8.63
C PRO A 130 27.82 -11.73 -9.03
N GLU A 131 28.24 -11.49 -10.27
CA GLU A 131 28.57 -10.14 -10.76
C GLU A 131 27.39 -9.17 -10.65
N TRP A 132 26.16 -9.65 -10.86
CA TRP A 132 24.98 -8.80 -10.72
C TRP A 132 24.77 -8.32 -9.28
N VAL A 133 25.18 -9.11 -8.27
CA VAL A 133 25.07 -8.75 -6.85
C VAL A 133 26.00 -7.58 -6.53
N THR A 134 27.24 -7.61 -7.03
CA THR A 134 28.21 -6.52 -6.78
C THR A 134 27.84 -5.21 -7.46
N ARG A 135 26.94 -5.27 -8.46
CA ARG A 135 26.45 -4.12 -9.22
C ARG A 135 25.04 -3.69 -8.84
N LEU A 136 24.47 -4.24 -7.76
CA LEU A 136 23.19 -3.79 -7.20
C LEU A 136 23.14 -2.29 -6.86
N PRO A 137 24.25 -1.60 -6.47
CA PRO A 137 24.24 -0.15 -6.33
C PRO A 137 23.94 0.64 -7.62
N GLU A 138 24.06 0.01 -8.80
CA GLU A 138 23.93 0.66 -10.11
C GLU A 138 22.49 0.62 -10.66
N VAL A 139 21.49 0.45 -9.81
CA VAL A 139 20.07 0.43 -10.21
C VAL A 139 19.66 1.76 -10.83
N GLU A 140 18.98 1.68 -11.97
CA GLU A 140 18.39 2.84 -12.63
C GLU A 140 16.87 2.86 -12.42
N ILE A 141 16.35 3.92 -11.81
CA ILE A 141 14.91 4.20 -11.79
C ILE A 141 14.49 4.76 -13.15
N ARG A 142 13.63 4.03 -13.85
CA ARG A 142 13.25 4.32 -15.24
C ARG A 142 12.06 5.27 -15.33
N ARG A 143 11.02 4.97 -14.55
CA ARG A 143 9.70 5.61 -14.65
C ARG A 143 8.90 5.34 -13.38
N VAL A 144 8.00 6.27 -13.06
CA VAL A 144 6.99 6.05 -12.02
C VAL A 144 5.61 6.45 -12.54
N THR A 145 4.64 5.56 -12.39
CA THR A 145 3.25 5.79 -12.79
C THR A 145 2.36 5.63 -11.57
N ARG A 146 1.44 6.58 -11.37
CA ARG A 146 0.38 6.49 -10.36
C ARG A 146 -0.91 6.04 -11.02
N MET A 147 -1.55 5.03 -10.46
CA MET A 147 -2.92 4.64 -10.78
C MET A 147 -3.83 5.17 -9.68
N THR A 148 -4.82 5.97 -10.05
CA THR A 148 -5.70 6.65 -9.09
C THR A 148 -7.16 6.54 -9.50
N HIS A 149 -8.04 6.35 -8.52
CA HIS A 149 -9.49 6.33 -8.71
C HIS A 149 -10.09 7.68 -8.30
N VAL A 150 -11.14 8.13 -9.00
CA VAL A 150 -11.76 9.45 -8.78
C VAL A 150 -12.24 9.72 -7.33
N LEU A 151 -12.54 8.67 -6.55
CA LEU A 151 -12.93 8.77 -5.14
C LEU A 151 -11.75 8.97 -4.17
N GLY A 152 -10.51 8.73 -4.63
CA GLY A 152 -9.28 9.05 -3.90
C GLY A 152 -8.97 8.20 -2.67
N GLU A 153 -9.67 7.09 -2.44
CA GLU A 153 -9.48 6.24 -1.24
C GLU A 153 -8.10 5.57 -1.18
N GLY A 154 -7.46 5.38 -2.33
CA GLY A 154 -6.13 4.82 -2.41
C GLY A 154 -5.55 5.00 -3.80
N ASP A 155 -4.23 4.94 -3.85
CA ASP A 155 -3.43 5.04 -5.07
C ASP A 155 -2.50 3.83 -5.18
N GLU A 156 -2.25 3.37 -6.40
CA GLU A 156 -1.15 2.45 -6.71
C GLU A 156 0.02 3.25 -7.27
N VAL A 157 1.17 3.20 -6.62
CA VAL A 157 2.42 3.78 -7.10
C VAL A 157 3.24 2.66 -7.73
N VAL A 158 3.40 2.72 -9.06
CA VAL A 158 4.13 1.74 -9.86
C VAL A 158 5.50 2.29 -10.22
N ILE A 159 6.56 1.65 -9.72
CA ILE A 159 7.97 2.07 -9.85
C ILE A 159 8.68 1.07 -10.75
N GLY A 160 9.18 1.53 -11.90
CA GLY A 160 10.00 0.75 -12.81
C GLY A 160 11.48 0.98 -12.58
N ALA A 161 12.24 -0.09 -12.41
CA ALA A 161 13.67 -0.08 -12.21
C ALA A 161 14.37 -1.05 -13.17
N ARG A 162 15.64 -0.78 -13.45
CA ARG A 162 16.50 -1.62 -14.27
C ARG A 162 17.81 -1.90 -13.55
N LEU A 163 18.15 -3.17 -13.44
CA LEU A 163 19.40 -3.63 -12.87
C LEU A 163 20.57 -3.45 -13.86
N ALA A 164 21.78 -3.54 -13.32
CA ALA A 164 23.02 -3.28 -14.05
C ALA A 164 23.33 -4.32 -15.15
N ASP A 165 22.75 -5.51 -15.04
CA ASP A 165 22.77 -6.59 -16.02
C ASP A 165 21.68 -6.44 -17.11
N GLY A 166 20.79 -5.46 -16.95
CA GLY A 166 19.69 -5.16 -17.85
C GLY A 166 18.36 -5.80 -17.45
N ALA A 167 18.30 -6.60 -16.39
CA ALA A 167 17.05 -7.16 -15.88
C ALA A 167 16.10 -6.04 -15.40
N GLU A 168 14.81 -6.21 -15.62
CA GLU A 168 13.79 -5.21 -15.28
C GLU A 168 12.96 -5.63 -14.08
N LEU A 169 12.67 -4.66 -13.23
CA LEU A 169 11.91 -4.84 -12.00
C LEU A 169 10.80 -3.79 -11.97
N THR A 170 9.59 -4.23 -11.66
CA THR A 170 8.50 -3.29 -11.38
C THR A 170 7.94 -3.56 -10.01
N CYS A 171 7.92 -2.52 -9.17
CA CYS A 171 7.27 -2.54 -7.87
C CYS A 171 5.94 -1.80 -7.95
N ALA A 172 4.85 -2.41 -7.49
CA ALA A 172 3.58 -1.71 -7.25
C ALA A 172 3.32 -1.62 -5.76
N VAL A 173 2.97 -0.42 -5.31
CA VAL A 173 2.75 -0.09 -3.91
C VAL A 173 1.37 0.53 -3.75
N HIS A 174 0.52 -0.11 -2.95
CA HIS A 174 -0.80 0.40 -2.63
C HIS A 174 -0.74 1.31 -1.39
N VAL A 175 -1.07 2.58 -1.59
CA VAL A 175 -1.20 3.59 -0.53
C VAL A 175 -2.67 3.78 -0.22
N ASP A 176 -3.07 3.46 1.01
CA ASP A 176 -4.44 3.59 1.51
C ASP A 176 -4.63 4.95 2.21
N HIS A 177 -5.43 5.82 1.60
CA HIS A 177 -5.69 7.19 2.04
C HIS A 177 -6.86 7.31 3.02
N THR A 178 -7.54 6.21 3.38
CA THR A 178 -8.77 6.26 4.20
C THR A 178 -8.54 6.63 5.67
N TRP A 179 -7.29 6.59 6.13
CA TRP A 179 -6.94 6.96 7.51
C TRP A 179 -5.71 7.87 7.55
N SER A 180 -4.59 7.40 7.00
CA SER A 180 -3.30 8.05 7.19
C SER A 180 -2.42 8.08 5.95
N SER A 181 -2.92 7.60 4.80
CA SER A 181 -2.08 7.45 3.58
C SER A 181 -0.92 6.48 3.83
N GLN A 182 -1.25 5.32 4.37
CA GLN A 182 -0.31 4.27 4.76
C GLN A 182 -0.09 3.27 3.62
N VAL A 183 1.12 2.70 3.53
CA VAL A 183 1.33 1.54 2.66
C VAL A 183 0.59 0.35 3.27
N SER A 184 -0.30 -0.25 2.47
CA SER A 184 -1.11 -1.39 2.92
C SER A 184 -0.88 -2.65 2.10
N ASP A 185 -0.28 -2.51 0.91
CA ASP A 185 0.17 -3.62 0.09
C ASP A 185 1.37 -3.18 -0.76
N ALA A 186 2.24 -4.13 -1.10
CA ALA A 186 3.27 -3.94 -2.11
C ALA A 186 3.68 -5.29 -2.70
N PHE A 187 4.06 -5.31 -3.97
CA PHE A 187 4.65 -6.48 -4.61
C PHE A 187 5.62 -6.06 -5.71
N ILE A 188 6.53 -6.95 -6.08
CA ILE A 188 7.58 -6.71 -7.07
C ILE A 188 7.54 -7.85 -8.08
N LEU A 189 7.62 -7.50 -9.38
CA LEU A 189 7.55 -8.43 -10.50
C LEU A 189 8.78 -8.29 -11.41
N PRO A 190 9.22 -9.39 -12.06
CA PRO A 190 10.36 -9.40 -12.98
C PRO A 190 9.94 -8.98 -14.39
N VAL A 191 9.23 -7.84 -14.50
CA VAL A 191 8.71 -7.32 -15.76
C VAL A 191 9.01 -5.83 -15.87
N SER A 192 8.99 -5.32 -17.10
CA SER A 192 9.07 -3.89 -17.36
C SER A 192 7.84 -3.14 -16.85
N ILE A 193 8.01 -1.87 -16.47
CA ILE A 193 6.89 -1.02 -16.08
C ILE A 193 5.92 -0.80 -17.25
N ASP A 194 6.43 -0.74 -18.48
CA ASP A 194 5.61 -0.56 -19.68
C ASP A 194 4.67 -1.78 -19.87
N GLU A 195 5.17 -2.99 -19.64
CA GLU A 195 4.37 -4.21 -19.67
C GLU A 195 3.31 -4.20 -18.56
N MET A 196 3.71 -3.93 -17.32
CA MET A 196 2.78 -3.90 -16.20
C MET A 196 1.67 -2.86 -16.39
N VAL A 197 2.02 -1.64 -16.81
CA VAL A 197 1.05 -0.56 -17.07
C VAL A 197 0.15 -0.91 -18.25
N ALA A 198 0.68 -1.49 -19.34
CA ALA A 198 -0.11 -1.91 -20.48
C ALA A 198 -1.15 -2.98 -20.09
N VAL A 199 -0.72 -4.01 -19.35
CA VAL A 199 -1.61 -5.07 -18.83
C VAL A 199 -2.67 -4.46 -17.90
N ALA A 200 -2.27 -3.57 -16.98
CA ALA A 200 -3.19 -2.91 -16.07
C ALA A 200 -4.23 -2.05 -16.81
N GLN A 201 -3.83 -1.36 -17.88
CA GLN A 201 -4.73 -0.57 -18.73
C GLN A 201 -5.67 -1.45 -19.55
N GLU A 202 -5.18 -2.54 -20.14
CA GLU A 202 -5.98 -3.49 -20.93
C GLU A 202 -7.08 -4.14 -20.08
N HIS A 203 -6.75 -4.48 -18.83
CA HIS A 203 -7.69 -5.09 -17.88
C HIS A 203 -8.49 -4.07 -17.05
N ASN A 204 -8.26 -2.77 -17.22
CA ASN A 204 -9.01 -1.76 -16.49
C ASN A 204 -10.46 -1.69 -16.98
N THR A 205 -11.38 -2.30 -16.24
CA THR A 205 -12.82 -2.20 -16.51
C THR A 205 -13.48 -0.97 -15.88
N ASP A 206 -12.74 -0.19 -15.09
CA ASP A 206 -13.24 0.96 -14.36
C ASP A 206 -12.87 2.28 -15.07
N PRO A 207 -13.84 2.99 -15.68
CA PRO A 207 -13.58 4.24 -16.38
C PRO A 207 -13.18 5.39 -15.44
N ASP A 208 -13.38 5.25 -14.13
CA ASP A 208 -13.01 6.26 -13.14
C ASP A 208 -11.57 6.08 -12.61
N THR A 209 -10.86 5.06 -13.10
CA THR A 209 -9.44 4.85 -12.81
C THR A 209 -8.57 5.45 -13.92
N THR A 210 -7.57 6.22 -13.51
CA THR A 210 -6.64 6.90 -14.43
C THR A 210 -5.19 6.55 -14.10
N PHE A 211 -4.34 6.61 -15.12
CA PHE A 211 -2.91 6.33 -15.04
C PHE A 211 -2.17 7.61 -15.39
N VAL A 212 -1.33 8.08 -14.48
CA VAL A 212 -0.64 9.37 -14.61
C VAL A 212 0.82 9.21 -14.26
N GLU A 213 1.70 9.84 -15.03
CA GLU A 213 3.11 9.90 -14.66
C GLU A 213 3.31 10.68 -13.37
N MET A 214 4.17 10.14 -12.52
CA MET A 214 4.51 10.72 -11.23
C MET A 214 5.99 11.08 -11.19
N ASP A 215 6.30 12.20 -10.58
CA ASP A 215 7.70 12.56 -10.33
C ASP A 215 8.34 11.52 -9.38
N PRO A 216 9.52 10.97 -9.69
CA PRO A 216 10.16 9.99 -8.84
C PRO A 216 10.46 10.48 -7.42
N ALA A 217 10.80 11.77 -7.24
CA ALA A 217 11.06 12.30 -5.91
C ALA A 217 9.77 12.38 -5.08
N ASP A 218 8.67 12.81 -5.70
CA ASP A 218 7.35 12.84 -5.07
C ASP A 218 6.90 11.42 -4.70
N ALA A 219 7.08 10.45 -5.60
CA ALA A 219 6.75 9.06 -5.35
C ALA A 219 7.54 8.47 -4.18
N ARG A 220 8.85 8.75 -4.11
CA ARG A 220 9.69 8.39 -2.97
C ARG A 220 9.12 8.96 -1.67
N ALA A 221 8.84 10.27 -1.65
CA ALA A 221 8.32 10.94 -0.47
C ALA A 221 6.94 10.43 -0.02
N TRP A 222 6.07 10.04 -0.96
CA TRP A 222 4.77 9.43 -0.68
C TRP A 222 4.92 8.05 -0.04
N VAL A 223 5.72 7.18 -0.65
CA VAL A 223 5.86 5.81 -0.19
C VAL A 223 6.59 5.76 1.15
N GLU A 224 7.69 6.51 1.32
CA GLU A 224 8.39 6.61 2.61
C GLU A 224 7.44 7.08 3.73
N TYR A 225 6.66 8.14 3.47
CA TYR A 225 5.66 8.60 4.41
C TYR A 225 4.63 7.50 4.75
N GLY A 226 4.13 6.78 3.75
CA GLY A 226 3.17 5.72 3.96
C GLY A 226 3.71 4.52 4.74
N ILE A 227 4.99 4.17 4.56
CA ILE A 227 5.68 3.16 5.38
C ILE A 227 5.74 3.63 6.84
N GLU A 228 6.15 4.88 7.08
CA GLU A 228 6.20 5.44 8.44
C GLU A 228 4.81 5.46 9.11
N GLN A 229 3.74 5.74 8.36
CA GLN A 229 2.38 5.73 8.92
C GLN A 229 1.92 4.30 9.26
N ALA A 230 2.22 3.32 8.39
CA ALA A 230 1.90 1.93 8.64
C ALA A 230 2.55 1.41 9.93
N GLU A 231 3.79 1.84 10.20
CA GLU A 231 4.53 1.50 11.42
C GLU A 231 3.96 2.16 12.68
N LYS A 232 3.50 3.42 12.59
CA LYS A 232 2.92 4.16 13.71
C LYS A 232 1.55 3.63 14.14
N ILE A 233 0.72 3.22 13.17
CA ILE A 233 -0.69 2.88 13.40
C ILE A 233 -0.86 1.40 13.79
N MET A 234 0.23 0.62 13.88
CA MET A 234 0.20 -0.81 14.17
C MET A 234 -0.78 -1.53 13.23
N VAL A 235 -0.69 -1.25 11.93
CA VAL A 235 -1.67 -1.73 10.93
C VAL A 235 -1.77 -3.26 10.98
N LEU A 236 -2.92 -3.75 11.45
CA LEU A 236 -3.26 -5.17 11.56
C LEU A 236 -3.50 -5.85 10.19
N LYS A 237 -3.68 -5.08 9.12
CA LYS A 237 -3.88 -5.60 7.77
C LYS A 237 -2.52 -5.88 7.13
N ARG A 238 -2.01 -7.09 7.37
CA ARG A 238 -0.99 -7.69 6.52
C ARG A 238 -1.67 -8.17 5.23
N SER A 239 -1.08 -7.84 4.08
CA SER A 239 -1.42 -8.52 2.84
C SER A 239 -0.59 -9.79 2.73
N ASP A 240 -0.74 -10.54 1.64
CA ASP A 240 0.08 -11.74 1.43
C ASP A 240 1.56 -11.40 1.15
N THR A 241 1.86 -10.14 0.81
CA THR A 241 3.20 -9.66 0.41
C THR A 241 3.72 -8.50 1.25
N TRP A 242 2.83 -7.78 1.93
CA TRP A 242 3.15 -6.73 2.86
C TRP A 242 2.99 -7.23 4.31
N PRO A 243 4.05 -7.20 5.13
CA PRO A 243 5.25 -6.37 4.94
C PRO A 243 6.49 -7.06 4.35
N ALA A 244 6.41 -8.32 3.89
CA ALA A 244 7.58 -9.08 3.44
C ALA A 244 8.45 -8.38 2.38
N CYS A 245 7.84 -7.60 1.47
CA CYS A 245 8.58 -6.86 0.45
C CYS A 245 9.19 -5.52 0.94
N ARG A 246 8.97 -5.12 2.21
CA ARG A 246 9.38 -3.80 2.73
C ARG A 246 10.88 -3.54 2.60
N PRO A 247 11.81 -4.46 2.95
CA PRO A 247 13.24 -4.19 2.83
C PRO A 247 13.64 -3.92 1.37
N LEU A 248 13.10 -4.70 0.44
CA LEU A 248 13.38 -4.53 -0.99
C LEU A 248 12.76 -3.23 -1.54
N LEU A 249 11.57 -2.85 -1.08
CA LEU A 249 10.98 -1.56 -1.39
C LEU A 249 11.84 -0.40 -0.87
N ARG A 250 12.30 -0.44 0.39
CA ARG A 250 13.20 0.59 0.95
C ARG A 250 14.49 0.74 0.14
N TRP A 251 15.08 -0.38 -0.26
CA TRP A 251 16.24 -0.38 -1.15
C TRP A 251 15.95 0.31 -2.49
N LEU A 252 14.82 0.01 -3.14
CA LEU A 252 14.41 0.72 -4.38
C LEU A 252 14.24 2.23 -4.14
N LEU A 253 13.61 2.63 -3.03
CA LEU A 253 13.40 4.04 -2.68
C LEU A 253 14.73 4.78 -2.46
N HIS A 254 15.77 4.12 -1.95
CA HIS A 254 17.10 4.71 -1.77
C HIS A 254 17.72 5.18 -3.10
N HIS A 255 17.41 4.50 -4.19
CA HIS A 255 17.87 4.84 -5.55
C HIS A 255 17.02 5.94 -6.23
N MET A 256 15.92 6.35 -5.60
CA MET A 256 15.07 7.43 -6.13
C MET A 256 15.57 8.80 -5.63
N PRO A 257 15.34 9.90 -6.38
CA PRO A 257 15.74 11.24 -5.95
C PRO A 257 15.04 11.69 -4.66
N GLU A 258 15.74 12.45 -3.82
CA GLU A 258 15.16 13.10 -2.63
C GLU A 258 14.50 14.45 -2.96
N GLY A 259 13.80 15.03 -1.98
CA GLY A 259 13.27 16.40 -2.05
C GLY A 259 11.88 16.53 -2.67
N GLY A 260 11.20 15.41 -2.90
CA GLY A 260 9.81 15.41 -3.35
C GLY A 260 8.80 15.84 -2.28
N GLN A 261 7.58 16.05 -2.72
CA GLN A 261 6.44 16.46 -1.91
C GLN A 261 5.69 15.24 -1.40
N ARG A 262 5.48 15.18 -0.08
CA ARG A 262 4.65 14.14 0.54
C ARG A 262 3.19 14.25 0.07
N TYR A 263 2.46 13.14 0.20
CA TYR A 263 1.02 13.14 -0.02
C TYR A 263 0.35 14.22 0.83
N GLN A 264 -0.45 15.04 0.18
CA GLN A 264 -1.32 16.00 0.84
C GLN A 264 -2.76 15.63 0.49
N PRO A 265 -3.60 15.29 1.48
CA PRO A 265 -5.01 15.08 1.23
C PRO A 265 -5.61 16.30 0.52
N PRO A 266 -6.55 16.12 -0.42
CA PRO A 266 -7.30 17.22 -0.99
C PRO A 266 -8.03 17.96 0.13
N ARG A 267 -7.57 19.17 0.50
CA ARG A 267 -8.20 19.99 1.53
C ARG A 267 -8.88 21.19 0.88
N LEU A 268 -10.18 21.31 1.10
CA LEU A 268 -10.85 22.59 0.88
C LEU A 268 -10.29 23.60 1.87
N SER A 269 -10.08 24.84 1.41
CA SER A 269 -9.85 25.94 2.33
C SER A 269 -11.09 26.13 3.22
N GLY A 270 -10.91 26.67 4.43
CA GLY A 270 -12.02 26.89 5.35
C GLY A 270 -13.16 27.72 4.75
N GLY A 271 -12.85 28.68 3.88
CA GLY A 271 -13.86 29.45 3.13
C GLY A 271 -14.63 28.61 2.12
N GLN A 272 -13.94 27.77 1.33
CA GLN A 272 -14.59 26.88 0.37
C GLN A 272 -15.45 25.81 1.05
N ALA A 273 -14.99 25.29 2.19
CA ALA A 273 -15.77 24.38 3.02
C ALA A 273 -17.05 25.05 3.53
N ALA A 274 -16.93 26.24 4.14
CA ALA A 274 -18.09 26.99 4.62
C ALA A 274 -19.10 27.27 3.50
N GLU A 275 -18.65 27.72 2.33
CA GLU A 275 -19.50 27.94 1.16
C GLU A 275 -20.21 26.66 0.69
N LEU A 276 -19.50 25.52 0.69
CA LEU A 276 -20.06 24.22 0.32
C LEU A 276 -21.23 23.82 1.25
N PHE A 277 -21.01 23.90 2.56
CA PHE A 277 -22.02 23.54 3.54
C PHE A 277 -23.15 24.57 3.60
N ASP A 278 -22.86 25.87 3.47
CA ASP A 278 -23.87 26.94 3.39
C ASP A 278 -24.83 26.70 2.24
N GLU A 279 -24.31 26.36 1.06
CA GLU A 279 -25.12 26.05 -0.11
C GLU A 279 -26.00 24.82 0.11
N PHE A 280 -25.42 23.74 0.64
CA PHE A 280 -26.16 22.51 0.94
C PHE A 280 -27.31 22.75 1.92
N PHE A 281 -27.02 23.35 3.08
CA PHE A 281 -28.01 23.57 4.14
C PHE A 281 -29.05 24.62 3.73
N SER A 282 -28.70 25.62 2.93
CA SER A 282 -29.68 26.57 2.37
C SER A 282 -30.74 25.86 1.52
N GLY A 283 -30.35 24.81 0.78
CA GLY A 283 -31.26 23.98 -0.01
C GLY A 283 -32.10 22.99 0.80
N HIS A 284 -31.69 22.68 2.03
CA HIS A 284 -32.29 21.63 2.87
C HIS A 284 -32.75 22.13 4.25
N ALA A 285 -32.85 23.45 4.43
CA ALA A 285 -33.12 24.11 5.71
C ALA A 285 -34.44 23.68 6.40
N THR A 286 -35.38 23.06 5.67
CA THR A 286 -36.62 22.53 6.25
C THR A 286 -36.47 21.13 6.83
N LYS A 287 -35.46 20.36 6.41
CA LYS A 287 -35.22 18.98 6.85
C LYS A 287 -34.08 18.89 7.86
N PHE A 288 -33.02 19.68 7.68
CA PHE A 288 -31.82 19.73 8.54
C PHE A 288 -31.61 21.16 9.01
N ALA A 289 -32.46 21.61 9.93
CA ALA A 289 -32.56 23.02 10.32
C ALA A 289 -31.69 23.38 11.53
N ASP A 290 -31.24 22.39 12.29
CA ASP A 290 -30.46 22.61 13.50
C ASP A 290 -28.96 22.74 13.21
N GLN A 291 -28.24 23.33 14.17
CA GLN A 291 -26.80 23.51 14.08
C GLN A 291 -26.06 22.17 14.23
N ASP A 292 -26.63 21.24 14.99
CA ASP A 292 -26.08 19.91 15.25
C ASP A 292 -25.93 19.07 13.96
N HIS A 293 -26.87 19.13 13.00
CA HIS A 293 -26.76 18.44 11.70
C HIS A 293 -25.59 18.98 10.88
N ARG A 294 -25.33 20.29 10.97
CA ARG A 294 -24.17 20.92 10.32
C ARG A 294 -22.88 20.46 10.96
N GLU A 295 -22.76 20.58 12.27
CA GLU A 295 -21.56 20.17 13.01
C GLU A 295 -21.27 18.70 12.76
N LEU A 296 -22.28 17.83 12.85
CA LEU A 296 -22.16 16.42 12.54
C LEU A 296 -21.65 16.18 11.11
N LEU A 297 -22.22 16.87 10.11
CA LEU A 297 -21.81 16.69 8.73
C LEU A 297 -20.38 17.18 8.47
N GLU A 298 -20.01 18.34 9.02
CA GLU A 298 -18.66 18.88 8.90
C GLU A 298 -17.64 17.93 9.54
N ASP A 299 -17.92 17.44 10.74
CA ASP A 299 -17.06 16.49 11.47
C ASP A 299 -16.84 15.21 10.65
N ILE A 300 -17.91 14.52 10.23
CA ILE A 300 -17.75 13.28 9.46
C ILE A 300 -17.12 13.54 8.08
N ALA A 301 -17.34 14.71 7.49
CA ALA A 301 -16.81 15.03 6.16
C ALA A 301 -15.30 15.31 6.19
N PHE A 302 -14.72 15.69 7.34
CA PHE A 302 -13.28 15.92 7.48
C PHE A 302 -12.55 14.79 8.22
N ASP A 303 -13.23 14.07 9.10
CA ASP A 303 -12.61 13.06 9.99
C ASP A 303 -12.81 11.61 9.55
N THR A 304 -13.33 11.37 8.34
CA THR A 304 -13.49 10.01 7.78
C THR A 304 -12.96 9.91 6.36
N GLY A 305 -12.58 8.70 5.95
CA GLY A 305 -12.01 8.43 4.64
C GLY A 305 -10.85 9.38 4.31
N THR A 306 -10.92 10.03 3.14
CA THR A 306 -9.88 10.91 2.63
C THR A 306 -9.90 12.33 3.21
N GLY A 307 -10.92 12.67 4.01
CA GLY A 307 -11.16 14.04 4.49
C GLY A 307 -11.63 15.03 3.41
N ASP A 308 -11.92 14.56 2.19
CA ASP A 308 -12.47 15.38 1.11
C ASP A 308 -14.01 15.37 1.18
N PRO A 309 -14.69 16.48 1.53
CA PRO A 309 -16.15 16.52 1.64
C PRO A 309 -16.87 16.29 0.30
N LEU A 310 -16.15 16.32 -0.83
CA LEU A 310 -16.71 16.13 -2.17
C LEU A 310 -16.64 14.69 -2.70
N ARG A 311 -16.00 13.77 -1.96
CA ARG A 311 -15.76 12.38 -2.40
C ARG A 311 -16.29 11.37 -1.36
N TRP A 312 -17.36 10.66 -1.72
CA TRP A 312 -18.03 9.72 -0.83
C TRP A 312 -18.13 8.33 -1.46
N SER A 313 -17.42 7.38 -0.89
CA SER A 313 -17.51 5.97 -1.24
C SER A 313 -18.50 5.23 -0.32
N ALA A 314 -18.85 3.98 -0.66
CA ALA A 314 -19.53 3.08 0.26
C ALA A 314 -18.68 2.80 1.48
N GLY A 315 -17.38 2.52 1.29
CA GLY A 315 -16.49 2.17 2.39
C GLY A 315 -16.45 3.26 3.45
N ARG A 316 -16.40 4.53 3.00
CA ARG A 316 -16.51 5.70 3.86
C ARG A 316 -17.87 5.82 4.54
N ILE A 317 -18.97 5.57 3.82
CA ILE A 317 -20.32 5.59 4.43
C ILE A 317 -20.46 4.46 5.47
N GLU A 318 -19.97 3.25 5.17
CA GLU A 318 -19.90 2.13 6.14
C GLU A 318 -19.07 2.51 7.36
N GLU A 319 -17.91 3.14 7.17
CA GLU A 319 -17.06 3.62 8.26
C GLU A 319 -17.82 4.60 9.15
N VAL A 320 -18.47 5.61 8.55
CA VAL A 320 -19.28 6.60 9.27
C VAL A 320 -20.41 5.94 10.05
N LEU A 321 -21.15 5.01 9.45
CA LEU A 321 -22.27 4.32 10.11
C LEU A 321 -21.84 3.38 11.23
N ASN A 322 -20.65 2.78 11.13
CA ASN A 322 -20.10 1.88 12.12
C ASN A 322 -19.25 2.60 13.18
N ARG A 323 -19.07 3.93 13.05
CA ARG A 323 -18.28 4.71 13.99
C ARG A 323 -18.96 4.68 15.36
N PRO A 324 -18.24 4.34 16.44
CA PRO A 324 -18.80 4.46 17.78
C PRO A 324 -19.22 5.90 18.01
N THR A 325 -20.48 6.11 18.38
CA THR A 325 -20.95 7.42 18.84
C THR A 325 -20.23 7.72 20.14
N ASP A 326 -19.28 8.65 20.12
CA ASP A 326 -18.61 9.06 21.35
C ASP A 326 -19.67 9.65 22.28
N THR A 327 -19.77 9.11 23.49
CA THR A 327 -20.72 9.59 24.50
C THR A 327 -20.45 11.03 24.94
N ASP A 328 -19.29 11.59 24.57
CA ASP A 328 -18.88 12.98 24.81
C ASP A 328 -19.11 13.90 23.59
N SER A 329 -19.66 13.38 22.48
CA SER A 329 -20.05 14.22 21.35
C SER A 329 -21.27 15.08 21.73
N GLY A 330 -21.15 16.40 21.56
CA GLY A 330 -22.23 17.35 21.85
C GLY A 330 -23.46 17.24 20.93
N VAL A 331 -23.44 16.31 19.99
CA VAL A 331 -24.45 16.11 18.94
C VAL A 331 -25.69 15.41 19.52
N SER A 332 -26.87 15.95 19.25
CA SER A 332 -28.12 15.34 19.72
C SER A 332 -28.35 13.93 19.14
N THR A 333 -28.98 13.05 19.93
CA THR A 333 -29.37 11.70 19.47
C THR A 333 -30.26 11.74 18.22
N GLN A 334 -31.08 12.78 18.06
CA GLN A 334 -31.93 12.95 16.88
C GLN A 334 -31.09 13.15 15.61
N CYS A 335 -30.02 13.96 15.67
CA CYS A 335 -29.10 14.14 14.55
C CYS A 335 -28.43 12.84 14.12
N LEU A 336 -28.05 11.99 15.08
CA LEU A 336 -27.47 10.67 14.78
C LEU A 336 -28.49 9.73 14.10
N LEU A 337 -29.77 9.80 14.48
CA LEU A 337 -30.83 9.03 13.82
C LEU A 337 -31.12 9.55 12.40
N ASP A 338 -30.95 10.84 12.16
CA ASP A 338 -31.16 11.48 10.86
C ASP A 338 -29.94 11.31 9.92
N LEU A 339 -28.80 10.81 10.42
CA LEU A 339 -27.55 10.69 9.67
C LEU A 339 -27.69 9.95 8.32
N PRO A 340 -28.37 8.79 8.22
CA PRO A 340 -28.58 8.15 6.91
C PRO A 340 -29.32 9.05 5.93
N ASP A 341 -30.32 9.78 6.41
CA ASP A 341 -31.11 10.71 5.59
C ASP A 341 -30.34 11.96 5.19
N LEU A 342 -29.45 12.43 6.05
CA LEU A 342 -28.51 13.51 5.78
C LEU A 342 -27.51 13.10 4.69
N LEU A 343 -26.92 11.90 4.79
CA LEU A 343 -26.03 11.36 3.78
C LEU A 343 -26.74 11.11 2.44
N ARG A 344 -27.99 10.63 2.45
CA ARG A 344 -28.84 10.49 1.23
C ARG A 344 -29.01 11.81 0.48
N ALA A 345 -29.05 12.93 1.19
CA ALA A 345 -29.17 14.26 0.59
C ALA A 345 -27.80 14.84 0.19
N PHE A 346 -26.80 14.70 1.05
CA PHE A 346 -25.50 15.34 0.85
C PHE A 346 -24.65 14.68 -0.22
N VAL A 347 -24.60 13.34 -0.27
CA VAL A 347 -23.71 12.61 -1.20
C VAL A 347 -24.01 12.95 -2.67
N PRO A 348 -25.27 12.95 -3.16
CA PRO A 348 -25.57 13.40 -4.52
C PRO A 348 -25.17 14.85 -4.78
N PHE A 349 -25.38 15.75 -3.82
CA PHE A 349 -24.98 17.14 -3.93
C PHE A 349 -23.45 17.29 -4.09
N ALA A 350 -22.68 16.62 -3.22
CA ALA A 350 -21.23 16.60 -3.23
C ALA A 350 -20.67 16.00 -4.54
N HIS A 351 -21.22 14.87 -4.97
CA HIS A 351 -20.83 14.18 -6.20
C HIS A 351 -21.14 14.97 -7.47
N ALA A 352 -22.31 15.60 -7.55
CA ALA A 352 -22.68 16.46 -8.67
C ALA A 352 -21.71 17.65 -8.79
N ARG A 353 -21.29 18.24 -7.67
CA ARG A 353 -20.34 19.36 -7.64
C ARG A 353 -18.93 18.97 -8.07
N SER A 354 -18.53 17.72 -7.82
CA SER A 354 -17.19 17.20 -8.16
C SER A 354 -17.15 16.32 -9.42
N GLY A 355 -18.27 16.23 -10.14
CA GLY A 355 -18.39 15.51 -11.41
C GLY A 355 -18.31 13.99 -11.27
N ILE A 356 -18.61 13.43 -10.09
CA ILE A 356 -18.68 11.98 -9.89
C ILE A 356 -19.88 11.42 -10.64
N ARG A 357 -19.68 10.28 -11.32
CA ARG A 357 -20.73 9.61 -12.10
C ARG A 357 -21.84 9.09 -11.21
N ASP A 358 -23.08 9.15 -11.70
CA ASP A 358 -24.28 8.71 -10.98
C ASP A 358 -24.20 7.25 -10.51
N GLU A 359 -23.51 6.38 -11.24
CA GLU A 359 -23.28 4.98 -10.87
C GLU A 359 -22.52 4.87 -9.54
N LEU A 360 -21.46 5.67 -9.34
CA LEU A 360 -20.71 5.70 -8.09
C LEU A 360 -21.54 6.32 -6.94
N THR A 361 -22.37 7.32 -7.24
CA THR A 361 -23.32 7.89 -6.28
C THR A 361 -24.34 6.85 -5.83
N ALA A 362 -24.95 6.11 -6.75
CA ALA A 362 -25.90 5.05 -6.44
C ALA A 362 -25.24 3.93 -5.61
N GLU A 363 -24.01 3.54 -5.95
CA GLU A 363 -23.25 2.55 -5.19
C GLU A 363 -22.92 3.02 -3.78
N ALA A 364 -22.62 4.30 -3.58
CA ALA A 364 -22.37 4.86 -2.25
C ALA A 364 -23.65 4.85 -1.40
N LEU A 365 -24.78 5.27 -1.97
CA LEU A 365 -26.06 5.31 -1.28
C LEU A 365 -26.66 3.94 -0.97
N ALA A 366 -26.36 2.91 -1.77
CA ALA A 366 -26.87 1.56 -1.56
C ALA A 366 -26.56 0.99 -0.16
N VAL A 367 -25.44 1.41 0.44
CA VAL A 367 -25.04 1.04 1.82
C VAL A 367 -26.09 1.44 2.84
N LEU A 368 -26.73 2.60 2.66
CA LEU A 368 -27.70 3.15 3.61
C LEU A 368 -28.98 2.33 3.70
N ASP A 369 -29.20 1.42 2.74
CA ASP A 369 -30.37 0.56 2.65
C ASP A 369 -30.06 -0.89 3.06
N GLU A 370 -28.80 -1.22 3.34
CA GLU A 370 -28.43 -2.52 3.88
C GLU A 370 -28.76 -2.60 5.38
N PRO A 371 -29.44 -3.66 5.85
CA PRO A 371 -29.71 -3.82 7.27
C PRO A 371 -28.39 -3.95 8.04
N SER A 372 -28.19 -3.14 9.08
CA SER A 372 -27.05 -3.27 9.99
C SER A 372 -26.93 -4.74 10.46
N PRO A 373 -25.74 -5.36 10.37
CA PRO A 373 -25.53 -6.76 10.74
C PRO A 373 -25.73 -7.04 12.24
#